data_AF-A0A7K3AD87-F1
#
_entry.id   AF-A0A7K3AD87-F1
#
_cell.length_a   1.000
_cell.length_b   1.000
_cell.length_c   1.000
_cell.angle_alpha   90.00
_cell.angle_beta   90.00
_cell.angle_gamma   90.00
#
_symmetry.space_group_name_H-M   'P 1'
#
loop_
_entity.id
_entity.type
_entity.pdbx_description
1 polymer ?
#
loop_
_entity_poly.entity_id
_entity_poly.type
_entity_poly.pdbx_seq_one_letter_code
_entity_poly.pdbx_strand_id
1 'polypeptide(L)'
;MSKETHVDPVELRASAKAADAIAEDLKGPADKAVKEADTAGSSLSGWSFGSALTSIATSWKPALDGLHARTKAGAANLRSSADGHEWNDERTGKDFENLGADGGATTAQAAPGELPAALRRAGDPRTSYGTNMPTYEGDSISTRPTAGENPFG
;
A
#
# COMPACT_ATOMS: atom_id res chain seq x y z
N MET A 1 8.10 14.41 -16.88
CA MET A 1 8.11 13.00 -16.47
C MET A 1 9.56 12.64 -16.14
N SER A 2 9.87 12.39 -14.87
CA SER A 2 11.22 12.04 -14.43
C SER A 2 11.59 10.64 -14.95
N LYS A 3 12.82 10.47 -15.46
CA LYS A 3 13.32 9.26 -16.12
C LYS A 3 14.00 8.26 -15.16
N GLU A 4 13.85 8.46 -13.86
CA GLU A 4 14.30 7.53 -12.82
C GLU A 4 13.24 7.42 -11.74
N THR A 5 12.72 6.21 -11.53
CA THR A 5 11.92 5.87 -10.34
C THR A 5 12.87 5.57 -9.19
N HIS A 6 13.64 6.58 -8.77
CA HIS A 6 14.37 6.53 -7.52
C HIS A 6 13.42 7.01 -6.41
N VAL A 7 13.17 6.15 -5.44
CA VAL A 7 12.29 6.44 -4.30
C VAL A 7 13.15 6.45 -3.05
N ASP A 8 13.30 7.61 -2.42
CA ASP A 8 14.06 7.77 -1.19
C ASP A 8 13.18 7.38 0.03
N PRO A 9 13.61 6.41 0.87
CA PRO A 9 12.90 6.06 2.10
C PRO A 9 12.67 7.24 3.05
N VAL A 10 13.55 8.24 3.07
CA VAL A 10 13.40 9.45 3.89
C VAL A 10 12.23 10.30 3.40
N GLU A 11 12.10 10.49 2.09
CA GLU A 11 10.99 11.23 1.47
C GLU A 11 9.65 10.52 1.68
N LEU A 12 9.64 9.18 1.66
CA LEU A 12 8.46 8.38 2.00
C LEU A 12 8.04 8.58 3.46
N ARG A 13 8.99 8.62 4.40
CA ARG A 13 8.69 8.89 5.82
C ARG A 13 8.26 10.32 6.06
N ALA A 14 8.84 11.30 5.36
CA ALA A 14 8.39 12.68 5.39
C ALA A 14 6.95 12.81 4.88
N SER A 15 6.63 12.14 3.77
CA SER A 15 5.28 12.08 3.20
C SER A 15 4.29 11.42 4.15
N ALA A 16 4.69 10.33 4.84
CA ALA A 16 3.87 9.69 5.87
C ALA A 16 3.55 10.64 7.03
N LYS A 17 4.54 11.42 7.48
CA LYS A 17 4.34 12.43 8.54
C LYS A 17 3.39 13.54 8.09
N ALA A 18 3.52 13.99 6.84
CA ALA A 18 2.59 14.99 6.29
C ALA A 18 1.16 14.44 6.20
N ALA A 19 0.99 13.19 5.79
CA ALA A 19 -0.32 12.53 5.76
C ALA A 19 -0.93 12.41 7.17
N ASP A 20 -0.14 12.03 8.19
CA ASP A 20 -0.62 12.01 9.57
C ASP A 20 -1.05 13.41 10.06
N ALA A 21 -0.25 14.45 9.77
CA ALA A 21 -0.61 15.82 10.13
C ALA A 21 -1.93 16.24 9.49
N ILE A 22 -2.13 15.96 8.19
CA ILE A 22 -3.40 16.23 7.50
C ILE A 22 -4.57 15.48 8.14
N ALA A 23 -4.36 14.21 8.52
CA ALA A 23 -5.40 13.42 9.17
C ALA A 23 -5.80 14.05 10.52
N GLU A 24 -4.83 14.35 11.38
CA GLU A 24 -5.10 14.96 12.68
C GLU A 24 -5.75 16.36 12.54
N ASP A 25 -5.25 17.18 11.61
CA ASP A 25 -5.78 18.53 11.35
C ASP A 25 -7.22 18.49 10.82
N LEU A 26 -7.59 17.47 10.03
CA LEU A 26 -8.95 17.30 9.51
C LEU A 26 -9.94 16.85 10.59
N LYS A 27 -9.50 16.03 11.54
CA LYS A 27 -10.40 15.35 12.49
C LYS A 27 -11.20 16.32 13.36
N GLY A 28 -10.51 17.28 13.98
CA GLY A 28 -11.15 18.25 14.89
C GLY A 28 -12.25 19.09 14.21
N PRO A 29 -11.97 19.76 13.09
CA PRO A 29 -12.96 20.51 12.32
C PRO A 29 -14.12 19.64 11.81
N ALA A 30 -13.84 18.42 11.33
CA ALA A 30 -14.87 17.49 10.85
C ALA A 30 -15.84 17.07 11.97
N ASP A 31 -15.29 16.65 13.12
CA ASP A 31 -16.09 16.26 14.30
C ASP A 31 -16.93 17.43 14.81
N LYS A 32 -16.36 18.65 14.81
CA LYS A 32 -17.06 19.86 15.21
C LYS A 32 -18.23 20.17 14.27
N ALA A 33 -18.01 20.15 12.96
CA ALA A 33 -19.04 20.45 11.97
C ALA A 33 -20.22 19.47 12.06
N VAL A 34 -19.95 18.17 12.20
CA VAL A 34 -20.98 17.14 12.41
C VAL A 34 -21.79 17.41 13.69
N LYS A 35 -21.11 17.70 14.80
CA LYS A 35 -21.76 17.98 16.09
C LYS A 35 -22.63 19.24 16.04
N GLU A 36 -22.14 20.31 15.42
CA GLU A 36 -22.87 21.57 15.29
C GLU A 36 -24.10 21.41 14.39
N ALA A 37 -23.97 20.67 13.28
CA ALA A 37 -25.10 20.36 12.39
C ALA A 37 -26.16 19.50 13.09
N ASP A 38 -25.76 18.51 13.88
CA ASP A 38 -26.70 17.69 14.67
C ASP A 38 -27.41 18.49 15.77
N THR A 39 -26.68 19.37 16.46
CA THR A 39 -27.23 20.28 17.47
C THR A 39 -28.25 21.24 16.83
N ALA A 40 -27.91 21.82 15.68
CA ALA A 40 -28.80 22.70 14.94
C ALA A 40 -30.02 21.95 14.38
N GLY A 41 -29.85 20.72 13.88
CA GLY A 41 -30.98 19.90 13.42
C GLY A 41 -31.95 19.57 14.56
N SER A 42 -31.41 19.25 15.73
CA SER A 42 -32.19 18.94 16.94
C SER A 42 -32.93 20.16 17.50
N SER A 43 -32.32 21.36 17.47
CA SER A 43 -32.97 22.58 17.94
C SER A 43 -34.12 23.04 17.01
N LEU A 44 -34.12 22.57 15.76
CA LEU A 44 -35.16 22.80 14.77
C LEU A 44 -36.16 21.63 14.67
N SER A 45 -36.20 20.76 15.68
CA SER A 45 -37.16 19.65 15.74
C SER A 45 -38.61 20.14 15.62
N GLY A 46 -39.42 19.42 14.83
CA GLY A 46 -40.79 19.82 14.47
C GLY A 46 -40.88 20.66 13.19
N TRP A 47 -39.74 21.12 12.65
CA TRP A 47 -39.67 21.78 11.35
C TRP A 47 -38.99 20.89 10.31
N SER A 48 -39.47 20.92 9.06
CA SER A 48 -39.00 20.02 7.99
C SER A 48 -37.51 20.15 7.66
N PHE A 49 -36.91 21.32 7.93
CA PHE A 49 -35.48 21.57 7.74
C PHE A 49 -34.60 21.01 8.86
N GLY A 50 -35.13 20.80 10.07
CA GLY A 50 -34.38 20.21 11.17
C GLY A 50 -34.01 18.75 10.90
N SER A 51 -34.97 17.95 10.43
CA SER A 51 -34.71 16.55 10.05
C SER A 51 -33.78 16.41 8.84
N ALA A 52 -33.86 17.32 7.87
CA ALA A 52 -32.94 17.36 6.74
C ALA A 52 -31.49 17.63 7.20
N LEU A 53 -31.30 18.58 8.12
CA LEU A 53 -29.97 18.91 8.64
C LEU A 53 -29.36 17.76 9.46
N THR A 54 -30.15 17.11 10.32
CA THR A 54 -29.71 15.91 11.05
C THR A 54 -29.35 14.77 10.09
N SER A 55 -30.13 14.58 9.01
CA SER A 55 -29.85 13.53 8.01
C SER A 55 -28.53 13.78 7.28
N ILE A 56 -28.24 15.04 6.94
CA ILE A 56 -26.96 15.45 6.35
C ILE A 56 -25.82 15.22 7.34
N ALA A 57 -25.94 15.66 8.60
CA ALA A 57 -24.90 15.44 9.61
C ALA A 57 -24.57 13.95 9.77
N THR A 58 -25.60 13.11 9.80
CA THR A 58 -25.48 11.65 9.96
C THR A 58 -24.84 10.98 8.74
N SER A 59 -25.15 11.43 7.52
CA SER A 59 -24.61 10.83 6.29
C SER A 59 -23.15 11.22 6.01
N TRP A 60 -22.74 12.44 6.38
CA TRP A 60 -21.37 12.91 6.17
C TRP A 60 -20.37 12.38 7.19
N LYS A 61 -20.83 12.04 8.41
CA LYS A 61 -19.94 11.57 9.48
C LYS A 61 -19.12 10.33 9.07
N PRO A 62 -19.71 9.23 8.55
CA PRO A 62 -18.93 8.07 8.10
C PRO A 62 -17.96 8.39 6.96
N ALA A 63 -18.30 9.31 6.06
CA ALA A 63 -17.43 9.71 4.96
C ALA A 63 -16.18 10.46 5.47
N LEU A 64 -16.35 11.36 6.45
CA LEU A 64 -15.26 12.09 7.09
C LEU A 64 -14.36 11.16 7.93
N ASP A 65 -14.97 10.26 8.69
CA ASP A 65 -14.24 9.23 9.44
C ASP A 65 -13.46 8.31 8.49
N GLY A 66 -14.06 7.91 7.37
CA GLY A 66 -13.45 7.09 6.33
C GLY A 66 -12.28 7.80 5.65
N LEU A 67 -12.39 9.09 5.35
CA LEU A 67 -11.29 9.89 4.80
C LEU A 67 -10.12 9.96 5.78
N HIS A 68 -10.38 10.26 7.05
CA HIS A 68 -9.36 10.25 8.10
C HIS A 68 -8.66 8.89 8.20
N ALA A 69 -9.42 7.80 8.25
CA ALA A 69 -8.88 6.45 8.31
C ALA A 69 -8.02 6.11 7.09
N ARG A 70 -8.47 6.50 5.89
CA ARG A 70 -7.75 6.24 4.64
C ARG A 70 -6.44 7.02 4.56
N THR A 71 -6.41 8.27 5.04
CA THR A 71 -5.18 9.06 5.11
C THR A 71 -4.16 8.43 6.06
N LYS A 72 -4.59 7.96 7.24
CA LYS A 72 -3.72 7.21 8.18
C LYS A 72 -3.21 5.89 7.59
N ALA A 73 -4.07 5.14 6.90
CA ALA A 73 -3.66 3.93 6.20
C ALA A 73 -2.64 4.25 5.09
N GLY A 74 -2.81 5.36 4.37
CA GLY A 74 -1.83 5.86 3.41
C GLY A 74 -0.47 6.15 4.06
N ALA A 75 -0.45 6.82 5.21
CA ALA A 75 0.77 7.07 5.97
C ALA A 75 1.47 5.77 6.41
N ALA A 76 0.70 4.77 6.86
CA ALA A 76 1.24 3.45 7.22
C ALA A 76 1.85 2.72 6.00
N ASN A 77 1.20 2.76 4.84
CA ASN A 77 1.70 2.15 3.61
C ASN A 77 3.00 2.82 3.13
N LEU A 78 3.13 4.15 3.27
CA LEU A 78 4.35 4.87 2.95
C LEU A 78 5.52 4.45 3.84
N ARG A 79 5.28 4.28 5.15
CA ARG A 79 6.29 3.74 6.08
C ARG A 79 6.69 2.32 5.72
N SER A 80 5.71 1.45 5.48
CA SER A 80 5.97 0.07 5.06
C SER A 80 6.75 0.00 3.75
N SER A 81 6.54 0.94 2.83
CA SER A 81 7.31 1.03 1.59
C SER A 81 8.76 1.46 1.87
N ALA A 82 8.97 2.45 2.74
CA ALA A 82 10.30 2.88 3.17
C ALA A 82 11.08 1.74 3.84
N ASP A 83 10.44 1.02 4.78
CA ASP A 83 11.04 -0.12 5.47
C ASP A 83 11.37 -1.27 4.49
N GLY A 84 10.51 -1.48 3.48
CA GLY A 84 10.74 -2.45 2.42
C GLY A 84 11.94 -2.11 1.52
N HIS A 85 12.15 -0.83 1.22
CA HIS A 85 13.32 -0.36 0.47
C HIS A 85 14.62 -0.62 1.26
N GLU A 86 14.67 -0.22 2.52
CA GLU A 86 15.86 -0.43 3.36
C GLU A 86 16.18 -1.92 3.53
N TRP A 87 15.15 -2.74 3.76
CA TRP A 87 15.32 -4.18 3.84
C TRP A 87 15.86 -4.80 2.54
N ASN A 88 15.39 -4.31 1.39
CA ASN A 88 15.86 -4.79 0.09
C ASN A 88 17.33 -4.40 -0.14
N ASP A 89 17.70 -3.17 0.20
CA ASP A 89 19.07 -2.65 0.05
C ASP A 89 20.05 -3.40 0.96
N GLU A 90 19.69 -3.63 2.23
CA GLU A 90 20.50 -4.40 3.17
C GLU A 90 20.71 -5.85 2.71
N ARG A 91 19.65 -6.49 2.20
CA ARG A 91 19.72 -7.87 1.71
C ARG A 91 20.61 -7.95 0.47
N THR A 92 20.43 -7.03 -0.46
CA THR A 92 21.24 -6.95 -1.69
C THR A 92 22.71 -6.71 -1.35
N GLY A 93 23.02 -5.83 -0.40
CA GLY A 93 24.39 -5.61 0.09
C GLY A 93 25.03 -6.87 0.63
N LYS A 94 24.33 -7.62 1.50
CA LYS A 94 24.80 -8.91 2.04
C LYS A 94 25.05 -9.94 0.94
N ASP A 95 24.18 -10.03 -0.05
CA ASP A 95 24.36 -10.97 -1.16
C ASP A 95 25.65 -10.65 -1.96
N PHE A 96 25.96 -9.37 -2.19
CA PHE A 96 27.22 -8.96 -2.84
C PHE A 96 28.46 -9.18 -1.96
N GLU A 97 28.38 -8.91 -0.66
CA GLU A 97 29.47 -9.18 0.28
C GLU A 97 29.80 -10.68 0.32
N ASN A 98 28.77 -11.54 0.33
CA ASN A 98 28.92 -12.99 0.31
C ASN A 98 29.56 -13.49 -1.01
N LEU A 99 29.17 -12.94 -2.17
CA LEU A 99 29.80 -13.25 -3.46
C LEU A 99 31.31 -12.91 -3.48
N GLY A 100 31.71 -11.83 -2.80
CA GLY A 100 33.11 -11.43 -2.64
C GLY A 100 33.88 -12.30 -1.65
N ALA A 101 33.23 -12.74 -0.57
CA ALA A 101 33.81 -13.62 0.45
C ALA A 101 34.02 -15.05 -0.06
N ASP A 102 33.15 -15.54 -0.95
CA ASP A 102 33.22 -16.88 -1.55
C ASP A 102 34.24 -16.96 -2.72
N GLY A 103 35.02 -15.89 -2.98
CA GLY A 103 36.11 -15.90 -3.97
C GLY A 103 35.65 -15.93 -5.44
N GLY A 104 34.39 -15.59 -5.72
CA GLY A 104 33.75 -15.77 -7.01
C GLY A 104 33.98 -14.66 -8.03
N ALA A 105 35.22 -14.43 -8.47
CA ALA A 105 35.60 -14.18 -9.87
C ALA A 105 36.97 -13.48 -9.98
N THR A 106 38.04 -14.27 -10.11
CA THR A 106 39.14 -13.88 -11.00
C THR A 106 39.35 -14.96 -12.05
N THR A 107 39.30 -14.56 -13.32
CA THR A 107 39.65 -15.31 -14.54
C THR A 107 38.67 -16.37 -15.07
N ALA A 108 37.59 -15.91 -15.70
CA ALA A 108 37.08 -16.61 -16.89
C ALA A 108 36.53 -15.57 -17.87
N GLN A 109 37.41 -15.01 -18.69
CA GLN A 109 37.00 -14.29 -19.89
C GLN A 109 36.25 -15.29 -20.77
N ALA A 110 34.92 -15.21 -20.79
CA ALA A 110 34.09 -16.04 -21.64
C ALA A 110 34.41 -15.74 -23.11
N ALA A 111 34.84 -16.76 -23.85
CA ALA A 111 34.89 -16.68 -25.30
C ALA A 111 33.47 -16.42 -25.84
N PRO A 112 33.32 -15.63 -26.92
CA PRO A 112 32.01 -15.32 -27.47
C PRO A 112 31.25 -16.60 -27.82
N GLY A 113 30.10 -16.81 -27.17
CA GLY A 113 29.24 -17.99 -27.35
C GLY A 113 29.14 -18.93 -26.15
N GLU A 114 29.90 -18.70 -25.08
CA GLU A 114 29.89 -19.60 -23.91
C GLU A 114 29.39 -18.89 -22.62
N LEU A 115 28.27 -19.37 -22.07
CA LEU A 115 27.71 -18.88 -20.79
C LEU A 115 28.70 -19.09 -19.62
N PRO A 116 28.90 -18.13 -18.71
CA PRO A 116 29.76 -18.29 -17.53
C PRO A 116 29.46 -19.56 -16.73
N ALA A 117 30.48 -20.21 -16.14
CA ALA A 117 30.32 -21.42 -15.34
C ALA A 117 29.36 -21.24 -14.14
N ALA A 118 29.24 -20.02 -13.60
CA ALA A 118 28.27 -19.66 -12.57
C ALA A 118 26.80 -19.81 -13.02
N LEU A 119 26.54 -19.80 -14.34
CA LEU A 119 25.23 -20.02 -14.94
C LEU A 119 25.05 -21.48 -15.42
N ARG A 120 26.08 -22.34 -15.28
CA ARG A 120 26.08 -23.74 -15.69
C ARG A 120 25.82 -24.67 -14.51
N ARG A 121 24.61 -24.52 -13.94
CA ARG A 121 23.77 -25.53 -13.25
C ARG A 121 23.99 -25.83 -11.76
N ALA A 122 22.92 -25.64 -10.98
CA ALA A 122 22.41 -26.63 -10.03
C ALA A 122 20.88 -26.48 -9.86
N GLY A 123 20.10 -27.48 -10.32
CA GLY A 123 18.68 -27.66 -9.99
C GLY A 123 17.68 -26.81 -10.77
N ASP A 124 16.66 -27.45 -11.35
CA ASP A 124 15.46 -26.75 -11.85
C ASP A 124 14.71 -26.14 -10.64
N PRO A 125 14.59 -24.79 -10.54
CA PRO A 125 13.90 -24.15 -9.42
C PRO A 125 12.40 -24.46 -9.39
N ARG A 126 11.85 -25.11 -10.44
CA ARG A 126 10.46 -25.57 -10.45
C ARG A 126 10.16 -26.71 -9.47
N THR A 127 11.17 -27.34 -8.89
CA THR A 127 11.00 -28.51 -8.00
C THR A 127 11.00 -28.15 -6.51
N SER A 128 11.36 -26.92 -6.12
CA SER A 128 11.43 -26.52 -4.70
C SER A 128 10.17 -25.81 -4.18
N TYR A 129 9.23 -25.45 -5.06
CA TYR A 129 7.87 -25.17 -4.62
C TYR A 129 7.16 -26.51 -4.48
N GLY A 130 7.36 -27.17 -3.33
CA GLY A 130 6.63 -28.37 -2.97
C GLY A 130 5.13 -28.13 -3.10
N THR A 131 4.48 -28.88 -3.99
CA THR A 131 3.36 -29.82 -3.74
C THR A 131 2.30 -29.50 -2.66
N ASN A 132 2.12 -28.25 -2.23
CA ASN A 132 1.08 -27.81 -1.28
C ASN A 132 0.44 -26.49 -1.72
N MET A 133 0.19 -26.33 -3.01
CA MET A 133 -0.85 -25.39 -3.46
C MET A 133 -2.21 -26.08 -3.28
N PRO A 134 -3.18 -25.47 -2.57
CA PRO A 134 -4.56 -25.91 -2.66
C PRO A 134 -4.96 -25.84 -4.14
N THR A 135 -5.27 -26.98 -4.73
CA THR A 135 -5.78 -27.05 -6.10
C THR A 135 -7.19 -26.47 -6.11
N TYR A 136 -7.31 -25.18 -6.39
CA TYR A 136 -8.55 -24.62 -6.90
C TYR A 136 -8.61 -24.96 -8.39
N GLU A 137 -9.08 -26.17 -8.66
CA GLU A 137 -9.55 -26.55 -9.99
C GLU A 137 -10.80 -25.72 -10.33
N GLY A 138 -10.74 -25.04 -11.48
CA GLY A 138 -11.91 -24.58 -12.22
C GLY A 138 -12.56 -23.28 -11.75
N ASP A 139 -12.09 -22.13 -12.28
CA ASP A 139 -12.87 -21.38 -13.26
C ASP A 139 -12.08 -20.16 -13.77
N SER A 140 -12.32 -19.81 -15.03
CA SER A 140 -11.69 -18.72 -15.79
C SER A 140 -11.43 -17.43 -14.99
N ILE A 141 -10.17 -16.98 -14.93
CA ILE A 141 -9.82 -15.61 -14.51
C ILE A 141 -10.26 -14.65 -15.62
N SER A 142 -11.53 -14.28 -15.61
CA SER A 142 -12.06 -13.16 -16.39
C SER A 142 -11.56 -11.86 -15.76
N THR A 143 -10.76 -11.08 -16.48
CA THR A 143 -10.28 -9.74 -16.06
C THR A 143 -11.33 -8.64 -16.26
N ARG A 144 -12.58 -9.00 -16.61
CA ARG A 144 -13.67 -8.04 -16.76
C ARG A 144 -14.42 -7.90 -15.42
N PRO A 145 -14.56 -6.69 -14.86
CA PRO A 145 -15.42 -6.49 -13.71
C PRO A 145 -16.87 -6.76 -14.12
N THR A 146 -17.51 -7.72 -13.46
CA THR A 146 -18.97 -7.90 -13.51
C THR A 146 -19.61 -6.77 -12.70
N ALA A 147 -20.56 -6.07 -13.30
CA ALA A 147 -21.35 -5.06 -12.60
C ALA A 147 -22.36 -5.74 -11.65
N GLY A 148 -22.37 -5.31 -10.38
CA GLY A 148 -23.30 -5.74 -9.33
C GLY A 148 -22.56 -6.43 -8.17
N GLU A 149 -22.71 -6.08 -6.90
CA GLU A 149 -23.57 -5.14 -6.17
C GLU A 149 -22.72 -4.48 -5.07
N ASN A 150 -22.94 -3.20 -4.78
CA ASN A 150 -22.21 -2.47 -3.75
C ASN A 150 -22.59 -2.96 -2.34
N PRO A 151 -21.64 -3.39 -1.49
CA PRO A 151 -21.91 -3.74 -0.08
C PRO A 151 -21.90 -2.52 0.86
N PHE A 152 -21.72 -1.31 0.32
CA PHE A 152 -21.82 -0.05 1.06
C PHE A 152 -23.17 0.60 0.74
N GLY A 153 -24.24 0.04 1.32
CA GLY A 153 -25.58 0.66 1.27
C GLY A 153 -25.55 2.15 1.58
#